data_AF-A0A0M1M2F9-F1
#
_entry.id   AF-A0A0M1M2F9-F1
#
_cell.length_a   1.000
_cell.length_b   1.000
_cell.length_c   1.000
_cell.angle_alpha   90.00
_cell.angle_beta   90.00
_cell.angle_gamma   90.00
#
_symmetry.space_group_name_H-M   'P 1'
#
loop_
_entity.id
_entity.type
_entity.pdbx_description
1 polymer ?
#
loop_
_entity_poly.entity_id
_entity_poly.type
_entity_poly.pdbx_seq_one_letter_code
_entity_poly.pdbx_strand_id
1 'polypeptide(L)'
;MSYEQQRALFINAIEKMKTMPLVDTVELKSLETWEIVNGKEIAPLWFPSKIQIEYEIKNIGNMSLELQTNLNRSKFEDLEIVSIDINSRYRLEGYGRKLIDQAKKIASKFNVRLYGDYMDSSKEFYKHCGFNIKGRKFEILSI
;
A
#
# COMPACT_ATOMS: atom_id res chain seq x y z
N MET A 1 23.04 -2.65 -8.05
CA MET A 1 22.56 -3.71 -7.14
C MET A 1 22.61 -5.04 -7.88
N SER A 2 23.18 -6.09 -7.29
CA SER A 2 23.18 -7.42 -7.92
C SER A 2 21.77 -8.03 -7.94
N TYR A 3 21.57 -9.04 -8.78
CA TYR A 3 20.31 -9.81 -8.82
C TYR A 3 19.94 -10.36 -7.44
N GLU A 4 20.91 -10.92 -6.72
CA GLU A 4 20.70 -11.51 -5.40
C GLU A 4 20.25 -10.48 -4.36
N GLN A 5 20.81 -9.27 -4.41
CA GLN A 5 20.43 -8.17 -3.51
C GLN A 5 18.98 -7.71 -3.77
N GLN A 6 18.59 -7.59 -5.03
CA GLN A 6 17.20 -7.27 -5.41
C GLN A 6 16.23 -8.34 -4.93
N ARG A 7 16.54 -9.61 -5.25
CA ARG A 7 15.72 -10.74 -4.85
C ARG A 7 15.57 -10.81 -3.33
N ALA A 8 16.66 -10.62 -2.58
CA ALA A 8 16.63 -10.60 -1.11
C ALA A 8 15.77 -9.46 -0.57
N LEU A 9 15.82 -8.26 -1.18
CA LEU A 9 14.97 -7.13 -0.79
C LEU A 9 13.48 -7.49 -0.86
N PHE A 10 13.04 -8.09 -1.97
CA PHE A 10 11.64 -8.48 -2.17
C PHE A 10 11.21 -9.64 -1.27
N ILE A 11 12.03 -10.69 -1.14
CA ILE A 11 11.72 -11.82 -0.25
C ILE A 11 11.56 -11.33 1.19
N ASN A 12 12.51 -10.53 1.68
CA ASN A 12 12.45 -9.97 3.03
C ASN A 12 11.22 -9.07 3.21
N ALA A 13 10.81 -8.31 2.19
CA ALA A 13 9.61 -7.49 2.26
C ALA A 13 8.35 -8.34 2.34
N ILE A 14 8.25 -9.38 1.52
CA ILE A 14 7.13 -10.33 1.51
C ILE A 14 6.99 -11.02 2.87
N GLU A 15 8.10 -11.54 3.41
CA GLU A 15 8.11 -12.20 4.72
C GLU A 15 7.70 -11.24 5.85
N LYS A 16 8.24 -10.02 5.83
CA LYS A 16 7.83 -8.96 6.78
C LYS A 16 6.34 -8.66 6.69
N MET A 17 5.76 -8.57 5.49
CA MET A 17 4.33 -8.29 5.32
C MET A 17 3.44 -9.44 5.80
N LYS A 18 3.82 -10.70 5.51
CA LYS A 18 3.10 -11.90 5.98
C LYS A 18 3.10 -12.05 7.49
N THR A 19 4.15 -11.60 8.16
CA THR A 19 4.33 -11.74 9.61
C THR A 19 3.97 -10.48 10.39
N MET A 20 3.67 -9.38 9.69
CA MET A 20 3.36 -8.11 10.34
C MET A 20 2.02 -8.22 11.09
N PRO A 21 1.96 -7.75 12.36
CA PRO A 21 0.70 -7.73 13.08
C PRO A 21 -0.31 -6.85 12.34
N LEU A 22 -1.53 -7.34 12.17
CA LEU A 22 -2.59 -6.62 11.48
C LEU A 22 -3.38 -5.74 12.46
N VAL A 23 -4.02 -4.70 11.94
CA VAL A 23 -4.90 -3.83 12.73
C VAL A 23 -6.28 -4.49 12.85
N ASP A 24 -6.64 -4.90 14.08
CA ASP A 24 -7.99 -5.34 14.43
C ASP A 24 -8.55 -6.42 13.47
N THR A 25 -9.68 -6.17 12.81
CA THR A 25 -10.36 -7.09 11.89
C THR A 25 -9.81 -7.08 10.45
N VAL A 26 -8.67 -6.42 10.22
CA VAL A 26 -8.04 -6.38 8.90
C VAL A 26 -7.30 -7.69 8.63
N GLU A 27 -7.52 -8.27 7.46
CA GLU A 27 -6.93 -9.51 6.99
C GLU A 27 -6.11 -9.24 5.73
N LEU A 28 -4.94 -9.90 5.60
CA LEU A 28 -4.16 -9.90 4.36
C LEU A 28 -4.84 -10.85 3.38
N LYS A 29 -5.34 -10.31 2.27
CA LYS A 29 -6.06 -11.06 1.24
C LYS A 29 -5.13 -11.60 0.17
N SER A 30 -4.27 -10.74 -0.39
CA SER A 30 -3.29 -11.14 -1.40
C SER A 30 -2.01 -10.32 -1.29
N LEU A 31 -0.94 -10.92 -1.80
CA LEU A 31 0.37 -10.31 -1.88
C LEU A 31 1.07 -10.79 -3.14
N GLU A 32 1.19 -9.90 -4.11
CA GLU A 32 1.64 -10.22 -5.46
C GLU A 32 2.79 -9.32 -5.88
N THR A 33 3.74 -9.87 -6.60
CA THR A 33 4.85 -9.11 -7.17
C THR A 33 4.61 -8.88 -8.65
N TRP A 34 4.92 -7.68 -9.13
CA TRP A 34 4.74 -7.30 -10.52
C TRP A 34 6.02 -6.69 -11.09
N GLU A 35 6.25 -6.93 -12.38
CA GLU A 35 7.30 -6.29 -13.18
C GLU A 35 6.66 -5.32 -14.18
N ILE A 36 7.23 -4.13 -14.33
CA ILE A 36 6.79 -3.14 -15.32
C ILE A 36 7.74 -3.18 -16.51
N VAL A 37 7.26 -3.68 -17.65
CA VAL A 37 8.01 -3.72 -18.92
C VAL A 37 7.31 -2.80 -19.92
N ASN A 38 8.02 -1.78 -20.41
CA ASN A 38 7.47 -0.79 -21.35
C ASN A 38 6.14 -0.17 -20.88
N GLY A 39 6.02 0.11 -19.59
CA GLY A 39 4.82 0.70 -18.98
C GLY A 39 3.65 -0.28 -18.80
N LYS A 40 3.84 -1.58 -19.04
CA LYS A 40 2.84 -2.62 -18.81
C LYS A 40 3.23 -3.49 -17.63
N GLU A 41 2.23 -3.80 -16.80
CA GLU A 41 2.36 -4.72 -15.68
C GLU A 41 2.28 -6.16 -16.18
N ILE A 42 3.30 -6.95 -15.85
CA ILE A 42 3.36 -8.37 -16.15
C ILE A 42 3.80 -9.14 -14.89
N ALA A 43 3.40 -10.42 -14.82
CA ALA A 43 3.98 -11.31 -13.82
C ALA A 43 5.51 -11.30 -14.01
N PRO A 44 6.29 -11.23 -12.91
CA PRO A 44 7.72 -11.04 -12.99
C PRO A 44 8.36 -12.22 -13.70
N LEU A 45 9.00 -11.92 -14.84
CA LEU A 45 9.79 -12.89 -15.59
C LEU A 45 11.22 -12.89 -15.06
N TRP A 46 11.69 -11.74 -14.57
CA TRP A 46 13.07 -11.55 -14.10
C TRP A 46 13.15 -10.74 -12.81
N PHE A 47 12.59 -9.53 -12.80
CA PHE A 47 12.75 -8.59 -11.68
C PHE A 47 11.43 -7.92 -11.31
N PRO A 48 10.85 -8.21 -10.13
CA PRO A 48 9.71 -7.44 -9.68
C PRO A 48 10.13 -5.98 -9.45
N SER A 49 9.28 -5.05 -9.86
CA SER A 49 9.44 -3.60 -9.67
C SER A 49 8.54 -3.06 -8.57
N LYS A 50 7.45 -3.77 -8.25
CA LYS A 50 6.53 -3.42 -7.16
C LYS A 50 5.93 -4.66 -6.51
N ILE A 51 5.39 -4.46 -5.30
CA ILE A 51 4.56 -5.44 -4.59
C ILE A 51 3.15 -4.85 -4.48
N GLN A 52 2.16 -5.52 -5.06
CA GLN A 52 0.75 -5.24 -4.84
C GLN A 52 0.26 -5.98 -3.60
N ILE A 53 -0.50 -5.28 -2.77
CA ILE A 53 -0.95 -5.77 -1.47
C ILE A 53 -2.46 -5.52 -1.37
N GLU A 54 -3.24 -6.58 -1.17
CA GLU A 54 -4.66 -6.44 -0.85
C GLU A 54 -4.92 -6.75 0.60
N TYR A 55 -5.58 -5.83 1.29
CA TYR A 55 -6.14 -6.03 2.61
C TYR A 55 -7.67 -5.98 2.54
N GLU A 56 -8.31 -6.73 3.42
CA GLU A 56 -9.76 -6.69 3.56
C GLU A 56 -10.21 -6.69 5.01
N ILE A 57 -11.44 -6.25 5.22
CA ILE A 57 -12.24 -6.54 6.39
C ILE A 57 -13.40 -7.36 5.87
N LYS A 58 -13.44 -8.63 6.23
CA LYS A 58 -14.31 -9.64 5.62
C LYS A 58 -15.77 -9.17 5.53
N ASN A 59 -16.34 -9.22 4.33
CA ASN A 59 -17.71 -8.78 3.98
C ASN A 59 -18.01 -7.27 4.19
N ILE A 60 -17.02 -6.45 4.53
CA ILE A 60 -17.19 -5.03 4.87
C ILE A 60 -16.50 -4.12 3.87
N GLY A 61 -15.23 -4.36 3.55
CA GLY A 61 -14.50 -3.52 2.62
C GLY A 61 -13.08 -3.99 2.36
N ASN A 62 -12.42 -3.42 1.36
CA ASN A 62 -11.10 -3.80 0.90
C ASN A 62 -10.25 -2.58 0.54
N MET A 63 -8.93 -2.79 0.52
CA MET A 63 -7.95 -1.80 0.12
C MET A 63 -6.87 -2.46 -0.74
N SER A 64 -6.49 -1.77 -1.82
CA SER A 64 -5.35 -2.13 -2.66
C SER A 64 -4.23 -1.12 -2.46
N LEU A 65 -3.02 -1.62 -2.24
CA LEU A 65 -1.80 -0.85 -2.07
C LEU A 65 -0.72 -1.30 -3.03
N GLU A 66 0.17 -0.39 -3.40
CA GLU A 66 1.35 -0.70 -4.20
C GLU A 66 2.63 -0.19 -3.54
N LEU A 67 3.49 -1.11 -3.12
CA LEU A 67 4.80 -0.81 -2.60
C LEU A 67 5.82 -0.78 -3.75
N GLN A 68 6.29 0.42 -4.08
CA GLN A 68 7.12 0.69 -5.25
C GLN A 68 8.61 0.72 -4.89
N THR A 69 9.43 0.07 -5.71
CA THR A 69 10.89 0.09 -5.55
C THR A 69 11.55 1.20 -6.35
N ASN A 70 12.60 1.78 -5.78
CA ASN A 70 13.61 2.49 -6.53
C ASN A 70 14.81 1.56 -6.75
N LEU A 71 14.86 0.97 -7.94
CA LEU A 71 15.91 0.02 -8.33
C LEU A 71 17.32 0.65 -8.30
N ASN A 72 17.44 1.96 -8.55
CA ASN A 72 18.73 2.66 -8.49
C ASN A 72 19.24 2.78 -7.06
N ARG A 73 18.33 2.97 -6.09
CA ARG A 73 18.67 3.18 -4.67
C ARG A 73 18.56 1.92 -3.82
N SER A 74 18.19 0.79 -4.41
CA SER A 74 18.13 -0.51 -3.71
C SER A 74 17.21 -0.51 -2.49
N LYS A 75 16.09 0.22 -2.58
CA LYS A 75 15.12 0.34 -1.49
C LYS A 75 13.71 0.59 -2.03
N PHE A 76 12.72 0.35 -1.19
CA PHE A 76 11.38 0.89 -1.40
C PHE A 76 11.38 2.39 -1.09
N GLU A 77 10.56 3.16 -1.80
CA GLU A 77 10.47 4.61 -1.59
C GLU A 77 9.05 5.08 -1.32
N ASP A 78 8.08 4.43 -1.97
CA ASP A 78 6.70 4.86 -1.94
C ASP A 78 5.76 3.68 -1.73
N LEU A 79 4.69 3.92 -0.96
CA LEU A 79 3.52 3.08 -0.83
C LEU A 79 2.32 3.87 -1.33
N GLU A 80 1.75 3.45 -2.45
CA GLU A 80 0.56 4.07 -3.03
C GLU A 80 -0.70 3.38 -2.53
N ILE A 81 -1.71 4.15 -2.13
CA ILE A 81 -3.08 3.66 -1.93
C ILE A 81 -3.80 3.79 -3.27
N VAL A 82 -3.98 2.66 -3.95
CA VAL A 82 -4.62 2.61 -5.27
C VAL A 82 -6.13 2.75 -5.13
N SER A 83 -6.72 2.05 -4.17
CA SER A 83 -8.16 2.08 -3.94
C SER A 83 -8.53 1.67 -2.53
N ILE A 84 -9.61 2.26 -2.01
CA ILE A 84 -10.33 1.79 -0.82
C ILE A 84 -11.80 1.73 -1.18
N ASP A 85 -12.43 0.58 -0.94
CA ASP A 85 -13.88 0.44 -1.06
C ASP A 85 -14.47 -0.10 0.23
N ILE A 86 -15.53 0.57 0.70
CA ILE A 86 -16.29 0.21 1.89
C ILE A 86 -17.74 0.08 1.46
N ASN A 87 -18.31 -1.10 1.71
CA ASN A 87 -19.72 -1.37 1.48
C ASN A 87 -20.56 -0.29 2.16
N SER A 88 -21.50 0.28 1.41
CA SER A 88 -22.30 1.43 1.82
C SER A 88 -23.03 1.23 3.15
N ARG A 89 -23.38 -0.02 3.49
CA ARG A 89 -24.05 -0.39 4.74
C ARG A 89 -23.20 -0.17 5.98
N TYR A 90 -21.87 -0.21 5.85
CA TYR A 90 -20.92 -0.12 6.96
C TYR A 90 -20.11 1.19 6.93
N ARG A 91 -20.52 2.16 6.11
CA ARG A 91 -19.89 3.48 6.08
C ARG A 91 -20.17 4.21 7.39
N LEU A 92 -19.24 5.08 7.79
CA LEU A 92 -19.25 5.82 9.06
C LEU A 92 -19.00 4.97 10.33
N GLU A 93 -18.75 3.67 10.20
CA GLU A 93 -18.38 2.79 11.32
C GLU A 93 -16.86 2.70 11.57
N GLY A 94 -16.07 3.53 10.90
CA GLY A 94 -14.62 3.62 11.10
C GLY A 94 -13.79 2.57 10.36
N TYR A 95 -14.38 1.66 9.58
CA TYR A 95 -13.64 0.62 8.84
C TYR A 95 -12.64 1.18 7.83
N GLY A 96 -12.98 2.27 7.13
CA GLY A 96 -12.02 2.96 6.26
C GLY A 96 -10.78 3.44 7.03
N ARG A 97 -10.96 3.90 8.27
CA ARG A 97 -9.84 4.33 9.13
C ARG A 97 -8.95 3.15 9.51
N LYS A 98 -9.51 1.97 9.81
CA LYS A 98 -8.74 0.76 10.12
C LYS A 98 -7.83 0.34 8.95
N LEU A 99 -8.37 0.37 7.72
CA LEU A 99 -7.58 0.11 6.51
C LEU A 99 -6.45 1.14 6.33
N ILE A 100 -6.75 2.43 6.53
CA ILE A 100 -5.71 3.48 6.48
C ILE A 100 -4.63 3.29 7.54
N ASP A 101 -5.00 2.94 8.77
CA ASP A 101 -4.04 2.72 9.85
C ASP A 101 -3.14 1.50 9.55
N GLN A 102 -3.69 0.47 8.88
CA GLN A 102 -2.89 -0.63 8.34
C GLN A 102 -1.90 -0.14 7.25
N ALA A 103 -2.33 0.71 6.32
CA ALA A 103 -1.43 1.28 5.29
C ALA A 103 -0.30 2.11 5.90
N LYS A 104 -0.60 2.93 6.91
CA LYS A 104 0.39 3.70 7.67
C LYS A 104 1.41 2.82 8.38
N LYS A 105 0.96 1.70 8.96
CA LYS A 105 1.83 0.73 9.61
C LYS A 105 2.84 0.14 8.64
N ILE A 106 2.41 -0.17 7.42
CA ILE A 106 3.30 -0.64 6.34
C ILE A 106 4.27 0.47 5.96
N ALA A 107 3.76 1.67 5.69
CA ALA A 107 4.60 2.80 5.30
C ALA A 107 5.72 3.08 6.31
N SER A 108 5.40 3.09 7.61
CA SER A 108 6.39 3.24 8.67
C SER A 108 7.35 2.03 8.73
N LYS A 109 6.84 0.80 8.61
CA LYS A 109 7.67 -0.42 8.65
C LYS A 109 8.73 -0.47 7.55
N PHE A 110 8.41 0.07 6.38
CA PHE A 110 9.31 0.15 5.23
C PHE A 110 10.03 1.49 5.12
N ASN A 111 9.72 2.45 6.00
CA ASN A 111 10.21 3.83 5.94
C ASN A 111 10.02 4.47 4.55
N VAL A 112 8.79 4.40 4.06
CA VAL A 112 8.38 4.91 2.74
C VAL A 112 7.32 5.98 2.89
N ARG A 113 7.21 6.84 1.88
CA ARG A 113 6.11 7.81 1.79
C ARG A 113 4.81 7.08 1.50
N LEU A 114 3.71 7.49 2.16
CA LEU A 114 2.37 6.99 1.87
C LEU A 114 1.59 8.04 1.10
N TYR A 115 1.03 7.69 -0.06
CA TYR A 115 0.32 8.64 -0.91
C TYR A 115 -0.81 8.00 -1.72
N GLY A 116 -1.62 8.81 -2.37
CA GLY A 116 -2.65 8.35 -3.31
C GLY A 116 -3.46 9.52 -3.88
N ASP A 117 -4.39 9.21 -4.77
CA ASP A 117 -5.39 10.14 -5.29
C ASP A 117 -6.71 10.01 -4.52
N TYR A 118 -7.47 11.10 -4.41
CA TYR A 118 -8.79 11.07 -3.79
C TYR A 118 -9.88 11.63 -4.70
N MET A 119 -11.12 11.19 -4.46
CA MET A 119 -12.32 11.81 -5.01
C MET A 119 -12.77 12.96 -4.11
N ASP A 120 -13.34 14.03 -4.64
CA ASP A 120 -13.71 15.21 -3.84
C ASP A 120 -14.56 14.87 -2.60
N SER A 121 -15.42 13.82 -2.68
CA SER A 121 -16.24 13.32 -1.57
C SER A 121 -15.45 12.68 -0.42
N SER A 122 -14.23 12.19 -0.65
CA SER A 122 -13.37 11.56 0.36
C SER A 122 -12.25 12.46 0.89
N LYS A 123 -12.14 13.69 0.40
CA LYS A 123 -11.10 14.66 0.81
C LYS A 123 -10.99 14.83 2.33
N GLU A 124 -12.11 15.12 2.98
CA GLU A 124 -12.12 15.38 4.43
C GLU A 124 -11.82 14.11 5.23
N PHE A 125 -12.21 12.92 4.73
CA PHE A 125 -11.83 11.65 5.34
C PHE A 125 -10.31 11.48 5.41
N TYR A 126 -9.58 11.74 4.31
CA TYR A 126 -8.11 11.65 4.31
C TYR A 126 -7.46 12.71 5.21
N LYS A 127 -7.99 13.95 5.26
CA LYS A 127 -7.52 14.95 6.23
C LYS A 127 -7.70 14.52 7.68
N HIS A 128 -8.85 13.95 8.03
CA HIS A 128 -9.10 13.40 9.37
C HIS A 128 -8.21 12.19 9.68
N CYS A 129 -7.76 11.50 8.65
CA CYS A 129 -6.72 10.49 8.75
C CYS A 129 -5.31 11.10 8.84
N GLY A 130 -5.13 12.41 8.90
CA GLY A 130 -3.84 13.07 9.08
C GLY A 130 -2.98 13.17 7.82
N PHE A 131 -3.57 13.03 6.63
CA PHE A 131 -2.87 13.27 5.37
C PHE A 131 -2.80 14.76 5.03
N ASN A 132 -1.70 15.16 4.41
CA ASN A 132 -1.59 16.45 3.73
C ASN A 132 -2.27 16.35 2.36
N ILE A 133 -3.03 17.37 1.99
CA ILE A 133 -3.74 17.43 0.71
C ILE A 133 -3.08 18.44 -0.22
N LYS A 134 -2.72 18.01 -1.44
CA LYS A 134 -2.12 18.87 -2.46
C LYS A 134 -2.72 18.56 -3.83
N GLY A 135 -3.50 19.49 -4.38
CA GLY A 135 -4.24 19.25 -5.62
C GLY A 135 -5.26 18.11 -5.42
N ARG A 136 -5.23 17.10 -6.29
CA ARG A 136 -6.05 15.87 -6.17
C ARG A 136 -5.34 14.70 -5.45
N LYS A 137 -4.18 14.98 -4.85
CA LYS A 137 -3.36 14.00 -4.14
C LYS A 137 -3.41 14.19 -2.64
N PHE A 138 -3.25 13.10 -1.91
CA PHE A 138 -2.94 13.10 -0.49
C PHE A 138 -1.59 12.41 -0.22
N GLU A 139 -0.86 12.84 0.80
CA GLU A 139 0.38 12.21 1.20
C GLU A 139 0.74 12.40 2.68
N ILE A 140 1.52 11.48 3.23
CA ILE A 140 2.25 11.61 4.49
C ILE A 140 3.74 11.45 4.17
N LEU A 141 4.50 12.52 4.39
CA LEU A 141 5.95 12.56 4.18
C LEU A 141 6.62 11.96 5.42
N SER A 142 6.89 10.65 5.35
CA SER A 142 7.63 9.85 6.34
C SER A 142 6.94 9.72 7.72
N ILE A 143 6.75 8.48 8.17
CA ILE A 143 6.17 8.12 9.49
C ILE A 143 7.26 7.52 10.38
#